data_AF-A0A961BIQ2-F1
#
_entry.id   AF-A0A961BIQ2-F1
#
_cell.length_a   1.000
_cell.length_b   1.000
_cell.length_c   1.000
_cell.angle_alpha   90.00
_cell.angle_beta   90.00
_cell.angle_gamma   90.00
#
_symmetry.space_group_name_H-M   'P 1'
#
loop_
_entity.id
_entity.type
_entity.pdbx_description
1 polymer ?
#
loop_
_entity_poly.entity_id
_entity_poly.type
_entity_poly.pdbx_seq_one_letter_code
_entity_poly.pdbx_strand_id
1 'polypeptide(L)'
;MLNSELQNHLKKIGVVPNKVLGQNFLLHEETSRWIVDQLDITREDVVVEVGPGMGALTEHLAGKPRRLILLEKDTRLAGWLRKHYAKQGFAVEVIEGDAAQYDFRPLFLEGPVKLIGNLPYSGATEIMMHFLRAPTPVHRAVLMLQREVAERICAEPGTKAYGVLSLILQRLWLPEMLRVVDGTIFHPRPEVDSAIIRLNPRPPETLAPHSPDLVEDLVRKGFAQRRKQLHNNLTADKTRWEETCSAMGLPLAVRGEALSLEQWIALANHLDTHPCARSTGTNPAELFDVVDEHDHVIGQEQRSLVHAQKLRHRAVHVFLFNREGDLYLQCRSPLKDSHPLKWDSSSSGHLDAGESYEDAAVRELGEELLVRLKDPLELIGSLPAGPGTDQEFVKLFRGHWNGPVRVHTSEILHGGFFPPALVREWIESRPQDFARGFIECFNCFQRRTPDRE
;
A
#
# COMPACT_ATOMS: atom_id res chain seq x y z
N MET A 1 -34.50 -22.33 -15.30
CA MET A 1 -34.98 -21.11 -15.97
C MET A 1 -33.92 -20.02 -16.00
N LEU A 2 -33.22 -19.72 -14.89
CA LEU A 2 -32.11 -18.74 -14.87
C LEU A 2 -31.01 -18.99 -15.91
N ASN A 3 -30.57 -20.24 -16.09
CA ASN A 3 -29.50 -20.57 -17.05
C ASN A 3 -29.92 -20.30 -18.52
N SER A 4 -31.19 -20.56 -18.88
CA SER A 4 -31.70 -20.27 -20.24
C SER A 4 -31.85 -18.78 -20.51
N GLU A 5 -32.24 -17.98 -19.50
CA GLU A 5 -32.33 -16.52 -19.63
C GLU A 5 -30.95 -15.88 -19.77
N LEU A 6 -29.99 -16.30 -18.94
CA LEU A 6 -28.60 -15.89 -19.05
C LEU A 6 -28.00 -16.22 -20.41
N GLN A 7 -28.16 -17.46 -20.89
CA GLN A 7 -27.64 -17.85 -22.21
C GLN A 7 -28.27 -17.05 -23.34
N ASN A 8 -29.57 -16.75 -23.26
CA ASN A 8 -30.25 -15.90 -24.24
C ASN A 8 -29.74 -14.46 -24.17
N HIS A 9 -29.46 -13.94 -22.96
CA HIS A 9 -28.91 -12.60 -22.79
C HIS A 9 -27.47 -12.50 -23.30
N LEU A 10 -26.61 -13.45 -22.93
CA LEU A 10 -25.24 -13.58 -23.45
C LEU A 10 -25.22 -13.64 -24.98
N LYS A 11 -26.12 -14.41 -25.60
CA LYS A 11 -26.30 -14.43 -27.06
C LYS A 11 -26.72 -13.07 -27.62
N LYS A 12 -27.66 -12.36 -26.99
CA LYS A 12 -28.10 -11.02 -27.43
C LYS A 12 -26.96 -9.99 -27.40
N ILE A 13 -26.08 -10.06 -26.41
CA ILE A 13 -24.92 -9.16 -26.30
C ILE A 13 -23.68 -9.70 -27.05
N GLY A 14 -23.78 -10.86 -27.69
CA GLY A 14 -22.70 -11.48 -28.46
C GLY A 14 -21.52 -11.96 -27.60
N VAL A 15 -21.75 -12.29 -26.33
CA VAL A 15 -20.72 -12.81 -25.41
C VAL A 15 -20.84 -14.34 -25.34
N VAL A 16 -19.71 -15.01 -25.51
CA VAL A 16 -19.56 -16.44 -25.21
C VAL A 16 -18.60 -16.52 -24.03
N PRO A 17 -18.96 -17.22 -22.93
CA PRO A 17 -18.09 -17.33 -21.77
C PRO A 17 -16.67 -17.75 -22.15
N ASN A 18 -15.70 -16.90 -21.84
CA ASN A 18 -14.33 -17.10 -22.23
C ASN A 18 -13.57 -17.85 -21.13
N LYS A 19 -13.21 -19.11 -21.42
CA LYS A 19 -12.42 -19.96 -20.51
C LYS A 19 -11.05 -19.37 -20.17
N VAL A 20 -10.41 -18.67 -21.11
CA VAL A 20 -9.08 -18.04 -20.91
C VAL A 20 -9.19 -16.88 -19.91
N LEU A 21 -10.28 -16.12 -19.96
CA LEU A 21 -10.57 -15.06 -18.99
C LEU A 21 -11.13 -15.59 -17.65
N GLY A 22 -11.31 -16.91 -17.51
CA GLY A 22 -11.84 -17.52 -16.29
C GLY A 22 -13.27 -17.11 -15.94
N GLN A 23 -14.08 -16.71 -16.94
CA GLN A 23 -15.43 -16.21 -16.72
C GLN A 23 -16.36 -17.31 -16.18
N ASN A 24 -16.79 -17.15 -14.93
CA ASN A 24 -17.85 -17.93 -14.30
C ASN A 24 -18.85 -16.94 -13.69
N PHE A 25 -20.01 -16.78 -14.33
CA PHE A 25 -21.00 -15.78 -13.91
C PHE A 25 -21.81 -16.30 -12.73
N LEU A 26 -21.86 -15.51 -11.66
CA LEU A 26 -22.68 -15.79 -10.49
C LEU A 26 -24.16 -15.61 -10.83
N LEU A 27 -24.99 -16.60 -10.53
CA LEU A 27 -26.42 -16.62 -10.87
C LEU A 27 -27.33 -16.51 -9.65
N HIS A 28 -26.82 -16.80 -8.46
CA HIS A 28 -27.65 -16.91 -7.26
C HIS A 28 -27.81 -15.56 -6.57
N GLU A 29 -28.95 -14.90 -6.80
CA GLU A 29 -29.26 -13.55 -6.30
C GLU A 29 -29.10 -13.42 -4.77
N GLU A 30 -29.59 -14.37 -3.99
CA GLU A 30 -29.45 -14.30 -2.52
C GLU A 30 -27.99 -14.36 -2.07
N THR A 31 -27.15 -15.13 -2.79
CA THR A 31 -25.71 -15.18 -2.51
C THR A 31 -25.07 -13.85 -2.90
N SER A 32 -25.41 -13.28 -4.05
CA SER A 32 -24.91 -11.97 -4.49
C SER A 32 -25.23 -10.87 -3.49
N ARG A 33 -26.50 -10.77 -3.07
CA ARG A 33 -26.95 -9.82 -2.04
C ARG A 33 -26.20 -10.00 -0.73
N TRP A 34 -26.09 -11.25 -0.25
CA TRP A 34 -25.38 -11.55 0.98
C TRP A 34 -23.90 -11.16 0.93
N ILE A 35 -23.21 -11.39 -0.21
CA ILE A 35 -21.81 -10.97 -0.42
C ILE A 35 -21.69 -9.45 -0.30
N VAL A 36 -22.57 -8.71 -0.97
CA VAL A 36 -22.58 -7.24 -0.93
C VAL A 36 -22.80 -6.72 0.49
N ASP A 37 -23.67 -7.38 1.27
CA ASP A 37 -23.94 -7.00 2.66
C ASP A 37 -22.71 -7.15 3.57
N GLN A 38 -21.72 -8.00 3.21
CA GLN A 38 -20.47 -8.14 3.98
C GLN A 38 -19.53 -6.93 3.83
N LEU A 39 -19.74 -6.11 2.80
CA LEU A 39 -18.92 -4.93 2.50
C LEU A 39 -19.28 -3.74 3.41
N ASP A 40 -20.44 -3.80 4.10
CA ASP A 40 -20.87 -2.80 5.09
C ASP A 40 -20.91 -1.38 4.49
N ILE A 41 -21.63 -1.23 3.37
CA ILE A 41 -21.62 -0.03 2.53
C ILE A 41 -22.48 1.08 3.13
N THR A 42 -21.93 2.28 3.16
CA THR A 42 -22.56 3.54 3.53
C THR A 42 -22.66 4.46 2.32
N ARG A 43 -23.37 5.58 2.47
CA ARG A 43 -23.56 6.59 1.42
C ARG A 43 -22.29 7.39 1.11
N GLU A 44 -21.29 7.34 1.96
CA GLU A 44 -20.03 8.10 1.80
C GLU A 44 -18.97 7.31 1.04
N ASP A 45 -19.13 5.98 0.99
CA ASP A 45 -18.14 5.07 0.43
C ASP A 45 -17.96 5.24 -1.08
N VAL A 46 -16.74 4.92 -1.51
CA VAL A 46 -16.43 4.56 -2.91
C VAL A 46 -16.16 3.08 -2.96
N VAL A 47 -16.83 2.40 -3.89
CA VAL A 47 -16.71 0.95 -4.08
C VAL A 47 -16.11 0.67 -5.45
N VAL A 48 -15.08 -0.17 -5.49
CA VAL A 48 -14.52 -0.74 -6.72
C VAL A 48 -14.97 -2.19 -6.83
N GLU A 49 -15.72 -2.50 -7.88
CA GLU A 49 -16.06 -3.87 -8.25
C GLU A 49 -15.13 -4.36 -9.36
N VAL A 50 -14.37 -5.43 -9.11
CA VAL A 50 -13.51 -6.07 -10.10
C VAL A 50 -14.21 -7.26 -10.72
N GLY A 51 -14.28 -7.28 -12.06
CA GLY A 51 -14.91 -8.35 -12.82
C GLY A 51 -16.42 -8.44 -12.57
N PRO A 52 -17.18 -7.35 -12.78
CA PRO A 52 -18.64 -7.34 -12.60
C PRO A 52 -19.34 -8.36 -13.50
N GLY A 53 -18.77 -8.67 -14.67
CA GLY A 53 -19.33 -9.60 -15.64
C GLY A 53 -20.74 -9.20 -16.06
N MET A 54 -21.72 -10.00 -15.66
CA MET A 54 -23.14 -9.76 -15.92
C MET A 54 -23.82 -8.86 -14.88
N GLY A 55 -23.07 -8.28 -13.95
CA GLY A 55 -23.57 -7.35 -12.95
C GLY A 55 -24.27 -7.99 -11.76
N ALA A 56 -23.97 -9.25 -11.45
CA ALA A 56 -24.64 -10.00 -10.39
C ALA A 56 -24.45 -9.38 -9.00
N LEU A 57 -23.25 -8.85 -8.70
CA LEU A 57 -23.03 -8.07 -7.47
C LEU A 57 -23.41 -6.60 -7.71
N THR A 58 -23.08 -6.06 -8.89
CA THR A 58 -23.40 -4.68 -9.30
C THR A 58 -24.86 -4.30 -9.04
N GLU A 59 -25.82 -5.18 -9.35
CA GLU A 59 -27.25 -4.93 -9.16
C GLU A 59 -27.60 -4.62 -7.69
N HIS A 60 -26.90 -5.23 -6.75
CA HIS A 60 -27.09 -5.00 -5.33
C HIS A 60 -26.18 -3.89 -4.75
N LEU A 61 -25.19 -3.43 -5.52
CA LEU A 61 -24.31 -2.30 -5.19
C LEU A 61 -24.89 -0.98 -5.70
N ALA A 62 -25.57 -1.02 -6.84
CA ALA A 62 -26.15 0.10 -7.55
C ALA A 62 -26.96 0.99 -6.60
N GLY A 63 -26.57 2.27 -6.53
CA GLY A 63 -27.25 3.25 -5.71
C GLY A 63 -27.11 3.05 -4.20
N LYS A 64 -26.12 2.28 -3.70
CA LYS A 64 -25.72 2.26 -2.27
C LYS A 64 -24.57 3.23 -1.95
N PRO A 65 -23.40 3.15 -2.60
CA PRO A 65 -22.25 4.05 -2.33
C PRO A 65 -22.42 5.42 -3.02
N ARG A 66 -21.54 6.37 -2.69
CA ARG A 66 -21.44 7.67 -3.39
C ARG A 66 -20.98 7.49 -4.83
N ARG A 67 -20.02 6.60 -5.05
CA ARG A 67 -19.44 6.26 -6.35
C ARG A 67 -19.19 4.75 -6.43
N LEU A 68 -19.58 4.14 -7.55
CA LEU A 68 -19.33 2.74 -7.87
C LEU A 68 -18.49 2.67 -9.13
N ILE A 69 -17.30 2.09 -9.05
CA ILE A 69 -16.37 1.93 -10.16
C ILE A 69 -16.33 0.46 -10.54
N LEU A 70 -16.67 0.15 -11.79
CA LEU A 70 -16.70 -1.19 -12.33
C LEU A 70 -15.48 -1.39 -13.24
N LEU A 71 -14.61 -2.34 -12.91
CA LEU A 71 -13.43 -2.71 -13.70
C LEU A 71 -13.72 -3.99 -14.48
N GLU A 72 -13.96 -3.89 -15.79
CA GLU A 72 -14.29 -5.03 -16.65
C GLU A 72 -13.32 -5.16 -17.82
N LYS A 73 -12.70 -6.34 -17.97
CA LYS A 73 -11.71 -6.61 -19.03
C LYS A 73 -12.37 -6.96 -20.36
N ASP A 74 -13.56 -7.55 -20.34
CA ASP A 74 -14.31 -7.87 -21.56
C ASP A 74 -15.05 -6.63 -22.10
N THR A 75 -14.55 -6.06 -23.20
CA THR A 75 -15.12 -4.90 -23.89
C THR A 75 -16.64 -5.01 -24.13
N ARG A 76 -17.17 -6.21 -24.40
CA ARG A 76 -18.60 -6.39 -24.69
C ARG A 76 -19.43 -6.26 -23.42
N LEU A 77 -18.95 -6.86 -22.32
CA LEU A 77 -19.58 -6.73 -21.00
C LEU A 77 -19.48 -5.30 -20.47
N ALA A 78 -18.31 -4.66 -20.60
CA ALA A 78 -18.13 -3.25 -20.25
C ALA A 78 -19.10 -2.34 -21.04
N GLY A 79 -19.22 -2.56 -22.35
CA GLY A 79 -20.18 -1.83 -23.20
C GLY A 79 -21.64 -2.06 -22.81
N TRP A 80 -22.00 -3.27 -22.38
CA TRP A 80 -23.34 -3.57 -21.87
C TRP A 80 -23.59 -2.88 -20.52
N LEU A 81 -22.66 -2.98 -19.57
CA LEU A 81 -22.75 -2.34 -18.24
C LEU A 81 -22.95 -0.83 -18.37
N ARG A 82 -22.17 -0.16 -19.24
CA ARG A 82 -22.34 1.28 -19.52
C ARG A 82 -23.77 1.61 -19.94
N LYS A 83 -24.32 0.85 -20.90
CA LYS A 83 -25.69 1.07 -21.39
C LYS A 83 -26.76 0.79 -20.33
N HIS A 84 -26.55 -0.26 -19.53
CA HIS A 84 -27.50 -0.70 -18.51
C HIS A 84 -27.59 0.29 -17.34
N TYR A 85 -26.45 0.83 -16.90
CA TYR A 85 -26.38 1.72 -15.74
C TYR A 85 -26.40 3.23 -16.08
N ALA A 86 -26.25 3.62 -17.36
CA ALA A 86 -26.24 5.03 -17.77
C ALA A 86 -27.45 5.88 -17.34
N LYS A 87 -28.62 5.24 -17.13
CA LYS A 87 -29.88 5.94 -16.82
C LYS A 87 -30.29 5.89 -15.35
N GLN A 88 -29.49 5.29 -14.48
CA GLN A 88 -29.95 4.95 -13.14
C GLN A 88 -29.77 6.09 -12.11
N GLY A 89 -29.23 7.24 -12.50
CA GLY A 89 -29.22 8.46 -11.69
C GLY A 89 -28.24 8.46 -10.50
N PHE A 90 -27.42 7.42 -10.37
CA PHE A 90 -26.32 7.33 -9.41
C PHE A 90 -24.98 7.10 -10.14
N ALA A 91 -23.88 7.47 -9.49
CA ALA A 91 -22.54 7.49 -10.10
C ALA A 91 -21.96 6.08 -10.26
N VAL A 92 -22.38 5.37 -11.31
CA VAL A 92 -21.70 4.16 -11.81
C VAL A 92 -20.76 4.56 -12.93
N GLU A 93 -19.49 4.26 -12.74
CA GLU A 93 -18.47 4.39 -13.78
C GLU A 93 -18.02 3.00 -14.21
N VAL A 94 -17.88 2.81 -15.53
CA VAL A 94 -17.43 1.53 -16.08
C VAL A 94 -16.15 1.76 -16.85
N ILE A 95 -15.06 1.26 -16.29
CA ILE A 95 -13.72 1.31 -16.86
C ILE A 95 -13.45 -0.04 -17.51
N GLU A 96 -13.12 0.03 -18.79
CA GLU A 96 -12.71 -1.15 -19.55
C GLU A 96 -11.20 -1.30 -19.45
N GLY A 97 -10.75 -2.44 -18.93
CA GLY A 97 -9.33 -2.66 -18.73
C GLY A 97 -9.03 -3.87 -17.86
N ASP A 98 -7.77 -4.25 -17.85
CA ASP A 98 -7.28 -5.29 -16.95
C ASP A 98 -7.12 -4.72 -15.53
N ALA A 99 -7.85 -5.28 -14.57
CA ALA A 99 -7.77 -4.85 -13.18
C ALA A 99 -6.36 -5.06 -12.58
N ALA A 100 -5.57 -6.03 -13.07
CA ALA A 100 -4.19 -6.22 -12.63
C ALA A 100 -3.22 -5.14 -13.17
N GLN A 101 -3.66 -4.30 -14.10
CA GLN A 101 -2.88 -3.22 -14.71
C GLN A 101 -3.52 -1.84 -14.53
N TYR A 102 -4.67 -1.78 -13.85
CA TYR A 102 -5.41 -0.55 -13.64
C TYR A 102 -4.59 0.43 -12.77
N ASP A 103 -4.43 1.67 -13.21
CA ASP A 103 -3.82 2.67 -12.35
C ASP A 103 -4.78 3.05 -11.21
N PHE A 104 -4.55 2.49 -10.02
CA PHE A 104 -5.37 2.77 -8.84
C PHE A 104 -4.95 4.05 -8.11
N ARG A 105 -3.87 4.71 -8.50
CA ARG A 105 -3.38 5.92 -7.81
C ARG A 105 -4.45 7.01 -7.70
N PRO A 106 -5.30 7.26 -8.72
CA PRO A 106 -6.40 8.22 -8.59
C PRO A 106 -7.43 7.88 -7.50
N LEU A 107 -7.51 6.63 -7.04
CA LEU A 107 -8.42 6.27 -5.96
C LEU A 107 -8.02 6.87 -4.61
N PHE A 108 -6.78 7.33 -4.43
CA PHE A 108 -6.37 8.03 -3.21
C PHE A 108 -7.10 9.37 -3.01
N LEU A 109 -7.55 10.02 -4.09
CA LEU A 109 -8.35 11.26 -4.03
C LEU A 109 -9.72 11.02 -3.41
N GLU A 110 -10.21 9.79 -3.42
CA GLU A 110 -11.50 9.41 -2.83
C GLU A 110 -11.40 9.10 -1.34
N GLY A 111 -10.17 9.03 -0.79
CA GLY A 111 -9.92 8.51 0.55
C GLY A 111 -10.04 6.97 0.60
N PRO A 112 -10.41 6.41 1.76
CA PRO A 112 -10.57 4.96 1.92
C PRO A 112 -11.60 4.38 0.94
N VAL A 113 -11.21 3.39 0.15
CA VAL A 113 -12.10 2.70 -0.81
C VAL A 113 -12.41 1.27 -0.38
N LYS A 114 -13.56 0.75 -0.80
CA LYS A 114 -13.96 -0.65 -0.57
C LYS A 114 -13.82 -1.45 -1.86
N LEU A 115 -13.27 -2.65 -1.77
CA LEU A 115 -13.05 -3.53 -2.92
C LEU A 115 -13.99 -4.74 -2.85
N ILE A 116 -14.64 -5.08 -3.95
CA ILE A 116 -15.49 -6.26 -4.05
C ILE A 116 -15.29 -6.95 -5.40
N GLY A 117 -15.47 -8.27 -5.45
CA GLY A 117 -15.43 -8.95 -6.73
C GLY A 117 -15.56 -10.46 -6.65
N ASN A 118 -16.15 -11.04 -7.70
CA ASN A 118 -15.99 -12.45 -8.03
C ASN A 118 -14.77 -12.58 -8.95
N LEU A 119 -13.58 -12.75 -8.36
CA LEU A 119 -12.35 -12.61 -9.14
C LEU A 119 -12.15 -13.81 -10.08
N PRO A 120 -11.66 -13.56 -11.31
CA PRO A 120 -11.37 -14.63 -12.25
C PRO A 120 -10.25 -15.51 -11.70
N TYR A 121 -10.41 -16.83 -11.82
CA TYR A 121 -9.50 -17.79 -11.20
C TYR A 121 -8.05 -17.68 -11.69
N SER A 122 -7.84 -17.38 -12.96
CA SER A 122 -6.50 -17.25 -13.55
C SER A 122 -5.76 -15.97 -13.13
N GLY A 123 -6.48 -14.92 -12.74
CA GLY A 123 -5.91 -13.59 -12.43
C GLY A 123 -6.10 -13.11 -11.00
N ALA A 124 -6.83 -13.87 -10.16
CA ALA A 124 -7.21 -13.41 -8.82
C ALA A 124 -6.01 -13.02 -7.95
N THR A 125 -4.91 -13.79 -8.00
CA THR A 125 -3.71 -13.47 -7.21
C THR A 125 -3.07 -12.16 -7.67
N GLU A 126 -2.93 -11.94 -8.97
CA GLU A 126 -2.33 -10.71 -9.50
C GLU A 126 -3.18 -9.49 -9.16
N ILE A 127 -4.51 -9.58 -9.34
CA ILE A 127 -5.47 -8.54 -8.95
C ILE A 127 -5.38 -8.23 -7.45
N MET A 128 -5.38 -9.26 -6.59
CA MET A 128 -5.26 -9.07 -5.15
C MET A 128 -3.94 -8.40 -4.78
N MET A 129 -2.82 -8.86 -5.35
CA MET A 129 -1.51 -8.26 -5.05
C MET A 129 -1.41 -6.82 -5.55
N HIS A 130 -2.11 -6.48 -6.63
CA HIS A 130 -2.16 -5.12 -7.15
C HIS A 130 -2.92 -4.16 -6.24
N PHE A 131 -4.11 -4.55 -5.77
CA PHE A 131 -4.96 -3.69 -4.94
C PHE A 131 -4.68 -3.75 -3.44
N LEU A 132 -4.13 -4.84 -2.92
CA LEU A 132 -4.04 -5.10 -1.48
C LEU A 132 -2.63 -4.95 -0.91
N ARG A 133 -1.60 -4.78 -1.75
CA ARG A 133 -0.26 -4.41 -1.28
C ARG A 133 -0.21 -2.92 -0.94
N ALA A 134 0.58 -2.57 0.07
CA ALA A 134 0.85 -1.18 0.38
C ALA A 134 1.79 -0.53 -0.67
N PRO A 135 1.63 0.78 -0.96
CA PRO A 135 0.54 1.63 -0.51
C PRO A 135 -0.77 1.29 -1.24
N THR A 136 -1.89 1.29 -0.51
CA THR A 136 -3.22 1.04 -1.08
C THR A 136 -4.26 1.96 -0.42
N PRO A 137 -5.24 2.47 -1.18
CA PRO A 137 -6.39 3.17 -0.63
C PRO A 137 -7.48 2.20 -0.14
N VAL A 138 -7.37 0.90 -0.41
CA VAL A 138 -8.37 -0.10 0.01
C VAL A 138 -8.37 -0.21 1.53
N HIS A 139 -9.54 -0.12 2.15
CA HIS A 139 -9.71 -0.24 3.60
C HIS A 139 -10.69 -1.35 4.02
N ARG A 140 -11.28 -2.04 3.05
CA ARG A 140 -12.03 -3.29 3.23
C ARG A 140 -12.15 -3.99 1.89
N ALA A 141 -12.00 -5.31 1.88
CA ALA A 141 -12.29 -6.11 0.70
C ALA A 141 -13.20 -7.31 1.00
N VAL A 142 -14.13 -7.61 0.09
CA VAL A 142 -14.92 -8.85 0.10
C VAL A 142 -14.76 -9.52 -1.25
N LEU A 143 -14.07 -10.67 -1.27
CA LEU A 143 -13.66 -11.32 -2.51
C LEU A 143 -14.18 -12.75 -2.54
N MET A 144 -14.75 -13.14 -3.67
CA MET A 144 -15.01 -14.54 -3.98
C MET A 144 -13.88 -15.07 -4.87
N LEU A 145 -13.30 -16.19 -4.45
CA LEU A 145 -12.09 -16.79 -5.01
C LEU A 145 -12.30 -18.28 -5.22
N GLN A 146 -11.34 -18.96 -5.85
CA GLN A 146 -11.23 -20.42 -5.72
C GLN A 146 -10.99 -20.77 -4.25
N ARG A 147 -11.61 -21.85 -3.79
CA ARG A 147 -11.48 -22.31 -2.40
C ARG A 147 -10.03 -22.47 -1.95
N GLU A 148 -9.18 -23.11 -2.76
CA GLU A 148 -7.76 -23.31 -2.42
C GLU A 148 -7.01 -21.98 -2.22
N VAL A 149 -7.32 -20.96 -3.03
CA VAL A 149 -6.69 -19.63 -2.91
C VAL A 149 -7.13 -18.97 -1.61
N ALA A 150 -8.44 -18.99 -1.32
CA ALA A 150 -8.98 -18.47 -0.06
C ALA A 150 -8.40 -19.20 1.18
N GLU A 151 -8.27 -20.53 1.11
CA GLU A 151 -7.64 -21.35 2.16
C GLU A 151 -6.18 -20.97 2.36
N ARG A 152 -5.42 -20.70 1.28
CA ARG A 152 -4.04 -20.21 1.38
C ARG A 152 -3.95 -18.84 2.05
N ILE A 153 -4.88 -17.92 1.78
CA ILE A 153 -4.89 -16.59 2.39
C ILE A 153 -5.21 -16.67 3.88
N CYS A 154 -6.16 -17.52 4.26
CA CYS A 154 -6.60 -17.70 5.64
C CYS A 154 -5.82 -18.81 6.38
N ALA A 155 -4.73 -19.31 5.81
CA ALA A 155 -4.02 -20.46 6.36
C ALA A 155 -3.29 -20.09 7.65
N GLU A 156 -3.36 -20.98 8.63
CA GLU A 156 -2.60 -20.91 9.87
C GLU A 156 -1.21 -21.58 9.74
N PRO A 157 -0.22 -21.17 10.55
CA PRO A 157 1.09 -21.81 10.60
C PRO A 157 1.01 -23.33 10.79
N GLY A 158 1.92 -24.05 10.16
CA GLY A 158 1.99 -25.52 10.21
C GLY A 158 1.01 -26.25 9.29
N THR A 159 0.11 -25.54 8.60
CA THR A 159 -0.83 -26.15 7.65
C THR A 159 -0.22 -26.28 6.24
N LYS A 160 -0.75 -27.21 5.43
CA LYS A 160 -0.29 -27.41 4.04
C LYS A 160 -0.52 -26.18 3.16
N ALA A 161 -1.61 -25.43 3.40
CA ALA A 161 -1.97 -24.24 2.64
C ALA A 161 -1.10 -23.02 2.99
N TYR A 162 -0.49 -23.01 4.18
CA TYR A 162 0.33 -21.90 4.65
C TYR A 162 1.56 -21.64 3.78
N GLY A 163 1.84 -20.37 3.51
CA GLY A 163 3.03 -19.98 2.76
C GLY A 163 3.12 -18.49 2.47
N VAL A 164 3.84 -18.17 1.39
CA VAL A 164 4.16 -16.79 0.99
C VAL A 164 2.90 -15.91 0.85
N LEU A 165 1.84 -16.42 0.23
CA LEU A 165 0.60 -15.65 0.04
C LEU A 165 -0.08 -15.34 1.38
N SER A 166 -0.11 -16.31 2.31
CA SER A 166 -0.63 -16.15 3.67
C SER A 166 0.10 -15.01 4.35
N LEU A 167 1.43 -15.09 4.41
CA LEU A 167 2.28 -14.13 5.13
C LEU A 167 2.24 -12.72 4.55
N ILE A 168 2.29 -12.58 3.22
CA ILE A 168 2.27 -11.25 2.58
C ILE A 168 0.95 -10.54 2.86
N LEU A 169 -0.18 -11.23 2.72
CA LEU A 169 -1.50 -10.60 2.94
C LEU A 169 -1.82 -10.44 4.43
N GLN A 170 -1.58 -11.45 5.27
CA GLN A 170 -1.88 -11.40 6.71
C GLN A 170 -1.08 -10.33 7.47
N ARG A 171 0.04 -9.87 6.89
CA ARG A 171 0.81 -8.72 7.41
C ARG A 171 0.02 -7.42 7.34
N LEU A 172 -0.73 -7.19 6.27
CA LEU A 172 -1.50 -5.96 6.05
C LEU A 172 -2.99 -6.14 6.37
N TRP A 173 -3.48 -7.38 6.39
CA TRP A 173 -4.90 -7.70 6.45
C TRP A 173 -5.19 -8.75 7.52
N LEU A 174 -6.39 -8.70 8.06
CA LEU A 174 -7.02 -9.71 8.88
C LEU A 174 -8.01 -10.48 7.99
N PRO A 175 -7.58 -11.58 7.34
CA PRO A 175 -8.46 -12.37 6.48
C PRO A 175 -9.43 -13.22 7.30
N GLU A 176 -10.66 -13.32 6.83
CA GLU A 176 -11.70 -14.14 7.42
C GLU A 176 -12.41 -14.95 6.33
N MET A 177 -12.46 -16.26 6.50
CA MET A 177 -13.22 -17.16 5.66
C MET A 177 -14.70 -17.10 6.06
N LEU A 178 -15.54 -16.48 5.24
CA LEU A 178 -16.95 -16.29 5.58
C LEU A 178 -17.83 -17.47 5.16
N ARG A 179 -17.63 -17.99 3.94
CA ARG A 179 -18.48 -19.06 3.38
C ARG A 179 -17.77 -19.79 2.25
N VAL A 180 -17.99 -21.10 2.15
CA VAL A 180 -17.68 -21.92 0.97
C VAL A 180 -18.96 -22.10 0.16
N VAL A 181 -18.87 -21.94 -1.16
CA VAL A 181 -19.99 -22.07 -2.10
C VAL A 181 -19.64 -23.07 -3.20
N ASP A 182 -20.60 -23.93 -3.53
CA ASP A 182 -20.42 -24.94 -4.57
C ASP A 182 -20.57 -24.34 -5.98
N GLY A 183 -20.06 -25.06 -6.98
CA GLY A 183 -20.07 -24.61 -8.38
C GLY A 183 -21.46 -24.49 -9.04
N THR A 184 -22.55 -24.94 -8.41
CA THR A 184 -23.89 -24.94 -9.04
C THR A 184 -24.50 -23.55 -9.18
N ILE A 185 -24.02 -22.58 -8.41
CA ILE A 185 -24.48 -21.18 -8.47
C ILE A 185 -23.86 -20.38 -9.62
N PHE A 186 -23.05 -21.02 -10.48
CA PHE A 186 -22.30 -20.37 -11.55
C PHE A 186 -22.68 -20.89 -12.94
N HIS A 187 -22.47 -20.04 -13.94
CA HIS A 187 -22.44 -20.46 -15.34
C HIS A 187 -21.30 -19.78 -16.13
N PRO A 188 -20.47 -20.56 -16.86
CA PRO A 188 -20.33 -22.00 -16.77
C PRO A 188 -20.00 -22.47 -15.34
N ARG A 189 -20.27 -23.74 -15.04
CA ARG A 189 -19.94 -24.31 -13.72
C ARG A 189 -18.42 -24.48 -13.62
N PRO A 190 -17.78 -23.95 -12.57
CA PRO A 190 -16.36 -24.19 -12.32
C PRO A 190 -16.12 -25.65 -11.89
N GLU A 191 -14.90 -26.12 -12.12
CA GLU A 191 -14.46 -27.48 -11.72
C GLU A 191 -14.18 -27.60 -10.22
N VAL A 192 -13.97 -26.47 -9.55
CA VAL A 192 -13.63 -26.38 -8.12
C VAL A 192 -14.64 -25.50 -7.40
N ASP A 193 -14.77 -25.71 -6.09
CA ASP A 193 -15.58 -24.86 -5.24
C ASP A 193 -14.97 -23.46 -5.11
N SER A 194 -15.82 -22.50 -4.78
CA SER A 194 -15.45 -21.13 -4.47
C SER A 194 -15.59 -20.85 -2.99
N ALA A 195 -14.91 -19.81 -2.53
CA ALA A 195 -15.03 -19.33 -1.16
C ALA A 195 -15.05 -17.81 -1.13
N ILE A 196 -15.82 -17.26 -0.19
CA ILE A 196 -15.93 -15.82 0.07
C ILE A 196 -15.09 -15.50 1.29
N ILE A 197 -14.16 -14.56 1.12
CA ILE A 197 -13.34 -14.03 2.20
C ILE A 197 -13.62 -12.55 2.41
N ARG A 198 -13.43 -12.09 3.65
CA ARG A 198 -13.37 -10.68 4.01
C ARG A 198 -11.98 -10.33 4.48
N LEU A 199 -11.51 -9.16 4.10
CA LEU A 199 -10.21 -8.61 4.46
C LEU A 199 -10.44 -7.24 5.10
N ASN A 200 -10.12 -7.13 6.38
CA ASN A 200 -10.04 -5.84 7.08
C ASN A 200 -8.57 -5.47 7.30
N PRO A 201 -8.18 -4.20 7.25
CA PRO A 201 -6.79 -3.81 7.48
C PRO A 201 -6.36 -4.19 8.89
N ARG A 202 -5.14 -4.69 9.02
CA ARG A 202 -4.49 -4.86 10.31
C ARG A 202 -4.06 -3.48 10.83
N PRO A 203 -4.33 -3.13 12.10
CA PRO A 203 -3.84 -1.87 12.66
C PRO A 203 -2.31 -1.82 12.59
N PRO A 204 -1.71 -0.75 12.03
CA PRO A 204 -0.29 -0.70 11.69
C PRO A 204 0.65 -0.85 12.90
N GLU A 205 0.18 -0.52 14.10
CA GLU A 205 0.91 -0.62 15.36
C GLU A 205 0.97 -2.04 15.95
N THR A 206 0.12 -2.97 15.51
CA THR A 206 0.00 -4.30 16.15
C THR A 206 1.12 -5.25 15.79
N LEU A 207 1.70 -5.11 14.59
CA LEU A 207 2.66 -6.06 14.05
C LEU A 207 3.62 -5.37 13.04
N ALA A 208 4.25 -4.28 13.47
CA ALA A 208 5.11 -3.46 12.63
C ALA A 208 6.49 -4.13 12.40
N PRO A 209 6.81 -4.58 11.17
CA PRO A 209 8.17 -5.01 10.86
C PRO A 209 9.08 -3.80 10.71
N HIS A 210 10.36 -3.89 11.11
CA HIS A 210 11.37 -2.89 10.81
C HIS A 210 11.34 -2.55 9.32
N SER A 211 11.40 -3.57 8.45
CA SER A 211 11.34 -3.37 7.00
C SER A 211 10.37 -4.38 6.34
N PRO A 212 9.26 -3.92 5.74
CA PRO A 212 8.32 -4.79 5.02
C PRO A 212 8.97 -5.61 3.90
N ASP A 213 9.91 -4.99 3.16
CA ASP A 213 10.60 -5.64 2.04
C ASP A 213 11.52 -6.76 2.51
N LEU A 214 12.20 -6.58 3.65
CA LEU A 214 13.05 -7.62 4.23
C LEU A 214 12.21 -8.83 4.67
N VAL A 215 11.06 -8.60 5.30
CA VAL A 215 10.14 -9.68 5.68
C VAL A 215 9.74 -10.47 4.44
N GLU A 216 9.31 -9.79 3.38
CA GLU A 216 8.89 -10.44 2.15
C GLU A 216 10.02 -11.23 1.48
N ASP A 217 11.23 -10.65 1.39
CA ASP A 217 12.40 -11.32 0.83
C ASP A 217 12.76 -12.59 1.63
N LEU A 218 12.80 -12.50 2.97
CA LEU A 218 13.08 -13.64 3.84
C LEU A 218 12.00 -14.72 3.74
N VAL A 219 10.73 -14.33 3.69
CA VAL A 219 9.61 -15.27 3.49
C VAL A 219 9.74 -15.98 2.14
N ARG A 220 9.99 -15.24 1.06
CA ARG A 220 10.18 -15.83 -0.28
C ARG A 220 11.34 -16.81 -0.31
N LYS A 221 12.50 -16.43 0.25
CA LYS A 221 13.66 -17.32 0.39
C LYS A 221 13.31 -18.55 1.22
N GLY A 222 12.74 -18.35 2.41
CA GLY A 222 12.40 -19.42 3.35
C GLY A 222 11.44 -20.48 2.80
N PHE A 223 10.54 -20.12 1.89
CA PHE A 223 9.62 -21.05 1.22
C PHE A 223 10.14 -21.61 -0.11
N ALA A 224 11.35 -21.22 -0.58
CA ALA A 224 11.92 -21.69 -1.86
C ALA A 224 12.06 -23.23 -1.90
N GLN A 225 12.48 -23.85 -0.80
CA GLN A 225 12.48 -25.30 -0.63
C GLN A 225 11.68 -25.70 0.61
N ARG A 226 10.36 -25.77 0.48
CA ARG A 226 9.41 -26.02 1.59
C ARG A 226 9.79 -27.19 2.52
N ARG A 227 10.36 -28.26 1.96
CA ARG A 227 10.72 -29.49 2.69
C ARG A 227 12.03 -29.43 3.46
N LYS A 228 12.85 -28.38 3.27
CA LYS A 228 14.13 -28.21 3.97
C LYS A 228 13.97 -27.38 5.23
N GLN A 229 14.90 -27.58 6.17
CA GLN A 229 15.05 -26.72 7.35
C GLN A 229 15.39 -25.31 6.89
N LEU A 230 14.88 -24.32 7.61
CA LEU A 230 14.85 -22.91 7.21
C LEU A 230 16.24 -22.35 6.90
N HIS A 231 17.26 -22.70 7.68
CA HIS A 231 18.63 -22.23 7.46
C HIS A 231 19.14 -22.54 6.04
N ASN A 232 18.81 -23.72 5.48
CA ASN A 232 19.25 -24.10 4.13
C ASN A 232 18.75 -23.13 3.04
N ASN A 233 17.68 -22.39 3.33
CA ASN A 233 17.12 -21.40 2.42
C ASN A 233 17.58 -19.97 2.73
N LEU A 234 17.99 -19.68 3.97
CA LEU A 234 18.30 -18.30 4.42
C LEU A 234 19.80 -18.02 4.51
N THR A 235 20.60 -18.95 5.02
CA THR A 235 22.03 -18.73 5.27
C THR A 235 22.83 -20.04 5.24
N ALA A 236 24.01 -19.99 4.62
CA ALA A 236 24.97 -21.09 4.67
C ALA A 236 25.78 -21.11 5.99
N ASP A 237 25.78 -19.99 6.74
CA ASP A 237 26.49 -19.85 8.01
C ASP A 237 25.65 -20.43 9.16
N LYS A 238 26.07 -21.60 9.65
CA LYS A 238 25.39 -22.34 10.72
C LYS A 238 25.58 -21.70 12.09
N THR A 239 26.74 -21.13 12.37
CA THR A 239 27.02 -20.50 13.67
C THR A 239 26.11 -19.29 13.86
N ARG A 240 26.00 -18.45 12.82
CA ARG A 240 25.08 -17.30 12.84
C ARG A 240 23.61 -17.74 12.96
N TRP A 241 23.24 -18.86 12.33
CA TRP A 241 21.90 -19.42 12.48
C TRP A 241 21.63 -19.92 13.90
N GLU A 242 22.59 -20.59 14.53
CA GLU A 242 22.47 -21.05 15.92
C GLU A 242 22.29 -19.89 16.89
N GLU A 243 23.06 -18.81 16.74
CA GLU A 243 22.91 -17.57 17.50
C GLU A 243 21.52 -16.95 17.32
N THR A 244 21.06 -16.85 16.07
CA THR A 244 19.73 -16.33 15.72
C THR A 244 18.62 -17.16 16.36
N CYS A 245 18.70 -18.49 16.23
CA CYS A 245 17.74 -19.40 16.85
C CYS A 245 17.73 -19.29 18.37
N SER A 246 18.90 -19.19 19.00
CA SER A 246 19.02 -19.03 20.45
C SER A 246 18.40 -17.72 20.93
N ALA A 247 18.68 -16.61 20.24
CA ALA A 247 18.13 -15.29 20.59
C ALA A 247 16.60 -15.24 20.46
N MET A 248 16.04 -15.99 19.50
CA MET A 248 14.61 -15.99 19.22
C MET A 248 13.83 -17.15 19.86
N GLY A 249 14.51 -18.10 20.53
CA GLY A 249 13.88 -19.31 21.06
C GLY A 249 13.34 -20.26 19.98
N LEU A 250 13.95 -20.28 18.79
CA LEU A 250 13.53 -21.14 17.67
C LEU A 250 14.33 -22.46 17.63
N PRO A 251 13.71 -23.60 17.27
CA PRO A 251 14.45 -24.84 17.02
C PRO A 251 15.41 -24.71 15.83
N LEU A 252 16.64 -25.23 15.94
CA LEU A 252 17.62 -25.21 14.84
C LEU A 252 17.10 -25.84 13.54
N ALA A 253 16.29 -26.90 13.69
CA ALA A 253 15.69 -27.66 12.62
C ALA A 253 14.34 -27.10 12.12
N VAL A 254 13.94 -25.89 12.55
CA VAL A 254 12.65 -25.31 12.18
C VAL A 254 12.52 -25.15 10.66
N ARG A 255 11.30 -25.30 10.14
CA ARG A 255 10.97 -25.11 8.73
C ARG A 255 10.13 -23.85 8.58
N GLY A 256 10.21 -23.18 7.44
CA GLY A 256 9.52 -21.91 7.21
C GLY A 256 8.00 -21.97 7.44
N GLU A 257 7.38 -23.11 7.14
CA GLU A 257 5.94 -23.33 7.35
C GLU A 257 5.53 -23.43 8.83
N ALA A 258 6.47 -23.65 9.75
CA ALA A 258 6.19 -23.72 11.20
C ALA A 258 6.25 -22.34 11.90
N LEU A 259 6.83 -21.32 11.25
CA LEU A 259 6.92 -19.98 11.83
C LEU A 259 5.59 -19.24 11.64
N SER A 260 5.08 -18.66 12.73
CA SER A 260 4.02 -17.64 12.70
C SER A 260 4.49 -16.35 12.02
N LEU A 261 3.55 -15.50 11.63
CA LEU A 261 3.85 -14.20 11.04
C LEU A 261 4.66 -13.32 12.01
N GLU A 262 4.31 -13.35 13.30
CA GLU A 262 5.02 -12.70 14.39
C GLU A 262 6.49 -13.13 14.43
N GLN A 263 6.76 -14.44 14.33
CA GLN A 263 8.11 -14.98 14.32
C GLN A 263 8.88 -14.62 13.04
N TRP A 264 8.21 -14.59 11.89
CA TRP A 264 8.82 -14.11 10.64
C TRP A 264 9.24 -12.64 10.73
N ILE A 265 8.40 -11.81 11.33
CA ILE A 265 8.70 -10.40 11.55
C ILE A 265 9.82 -10.24 12.56
N ALA A 266 9.78 -10.96 13.68
CA ALA A 266 10.86 -10.95 14.66
C ALA A 266 12.21 -11.38 14.04
N LEU A 267 12.19 -12.38 13.14
CA LEU A 267 13.38 -12.82 12.41
C LEU A 267 13.91 -11.71 11.50
N ALA A 268 13.01 -11.07 10.74
CA ALA A 268 13.39 -9.96 9.87
C ALA A 268 13.98 -8.80 10.67
N ASN A 269 13.34 -8.41 11.77
CA ASN A 269 13.79 -7.32 12.64
C ASN A 269 15.16 -7.61 13.26
N HIS A 270 15.39 -8.86 13.71
CA HIS A 270 16.69 -9.28 14.25
C HIS A 270 17.81 -9.25 13.21
N LEU A 271 17.49 -9.57 11.95
CA LEU A 271 18.45 -9.57 10.85
C LEU A 271 18.59 -8.19 10.17
N ASP A 272 17.79 -7.20 10.57
CA ASP A 272 17.79 -5.90 9.92
C ASP A 272 19.05 -5.11 10.24
N THR A 273 19.70 -4.61 9.19
CA THR A 273 20.90 -3.77 9.25
C THR A 273 20.59 -2.30 8.97
N HIS A 274 19.31 -1.92 8.84
CA HIS A 274 18.90 -0.55 8.58
C HIS A 274 19.45 0.40 9.67
N PRO A 275 19.93 1.61 9.31
CA PRO A 275 20.42 2.58 10.31
C PRO A 275 19.38 2.87 11.40
N CYS A 276 18.13 3.10 11.01
CA CYS A 276 17.01 3.31 11.92
C CYS A 276 16.72 2.12 12.86
N ALA A 277 17.15 0.89 12.55
CA ALA A 277 16.96 -0.24 13.46
C ALA A 277 17.81 -0.12 14.74
N ARG A 278 18.87 0.70 14.71
CA ARG A 278 19.72 1.00 15.88
C ARG A 278 19.30 2.26 16.62
N SER A 279 18.43 3.06 16.01
CA SER A 279 17.90 4.30 16.57
C SER A 279 16.45 4.06 16.97
N THR A 280 16.23 3.57 18.19
CA THR A 280 14.87 3.44 18.75
C THR A 280 14.33 4.81 19.14
N GLY A 281 14.05 5.66 18.16
CA GLY A 281 13.56 7.03 18.36
C GLY A 281 14.61 7.98 18.92
N THR A 282 14.67 9.18 18.33
CA THR A 282 15.30 10.43 18.81
C THR A 282 16.39 10.23 19.84
N ASN A 283 17.65 10.31 19.43
CA ASN A 283 18.74 10.39 20.38
C ASN A 283 18.53 11.68 21.21
N PRO A 284 18.26 11.61 22.52
CA PRO A 284 17.98 12.80 23.32
C PRO A 284 19.17 13.75 23.43
N ALA A 285 20.34 13.34 22.93
CA ALA A 285 21.53 14.16 22.79
C ALA A 285 21.70 14.82 21.40
N GLU A 286 20.75 14.67 20.46
CA GLU A 286 20.78 15.40 19.19
C GLU A 286 20.69 16.91 19.45
N LEU A 287 21.72 17.61 19.01
CA LEU A 287 21.83 19.06 19.09
C LEU A 287 21.53 19.65 17.71
N PHE A 288 20.66 20.64 17.67
CA PHE A 288 20.37 21.42 16.48
C PHE A 288 20.97 22.81 16.60
N ASP A 289 21.37 23.39 15.47
CA ASP A 289 21.67 24.82 15.40
C ASP A 289 20.36 25.63 15.57
N VAL A 290 20.37 26.56 16.52
CA VAL A 290 19.34 27.58 16.67
C VAL A 290 19.74 28.79 15.84
N VAL A 291 18.82 29.30 15.03
CA VAL A 291 19.09 30.37 14.06
C VAL A 291 18.27 31.63 14.29
N ASP A 292 18.76 32.76 13.80
CA ASP A 292 18.04 34.02 13.77
C ASP A 292 17.00 34.07 12.62
N GLU A 293 16.42 35.24 12.36
CA GLU A 293 15.46 35.45 11.26
C GLU A 293 16.09 35.49 9.85
N HIS A 294 17.40 35.45 9.76
CA HIS A 294 18.18 35.49 8.53
C HIS A 294 18.93 34.18 8.27
N ASP A 295 18.59 33.11 9.00
CA ASP A 295 19.24 31.80 8.94
C ASP A 295 20.72 31.81 9.37
N HIS A 296 21.12 32.72 10.27
CA HIS A 296 22.44 32.69 10.90
C HIS A 296 22.39 31.92 12.22
N VAL A 297 23.37 31.04 12.46
CA VAL A 297 23.49 30.30 13.71
C VAL A 297 23.79 31.25 14.86
N ILE A 298 22.96 31.23 15.90
CA ILE A 298 23.11 32.03 17.13
C ILE A 298 23.38 31.17 18.37
N GLY A 299 23.24 29.85 18.25
CA GLY A 299 23.50 28.91 19.34
C GLY A 299 23.18 27.48 18.91
N GLN A 300 23.32 26.55 19.86
CA GLN A 300 22.96 25.15 19.70
C GLN A 300 22.12 24.72 20.89
N GLU A 301 21.12 23.89 20.66
CA GLU A 301 20.22 23.42 21.71
C GLU A 301 19.73 22.01 21.40
N GLN A 302 19.29 21.29 22.43
CA GLN A 302 18.72 19.94 22.26
C GLN A 302 17.45 20.01 21.42
N ARG A 303 17.30 19.04 20.50
CA ARG A 303 16.12 18.86 19.65
C ARG A 303 14.79 19.03 20.40
N SER A 304 14.68 18.39 21.57
CA SER A 304 13.48 18.42 22.40
C SER A 304 13.13 19.84 22.87
N LEU A 305 14.14 20.63 23.26
CA LEU A 305 13.98 22.01 23.70
C LEU A 305 13.71 22.95 22.53
N VAL A 306 14.33 22.73 21.38
CA VAL A 306 14.06 23.47 20.14
C VAL A 306 12.58 23.38 19.77
N HIS A 307 12.02 22.17 19.74
CA HIS A 307 10.59 21.97 19.44
C HIS A 307 9.68 22.49 20.56
N ALA A 308 10.02 22.23 21.83
CA ALA A 308 9.22 22.69 22.97
C ALA A 308 9.11 24.23 23.06
N GLN A 309 10.20 24.94 22.74
CA GLN A 309 10.28 26.39 22.80
C GLN A 309 10.00 27.05 21.44
N LYS A 310 9.77 26.27 20.37
CA LYS A 310 9.58 26.74 18.99
C LYS A 310 10.71 27.66 18.52
N LEU A 311 11.95 27.28 18.86
CA LEU A 311 13.13 27.99 18.39
C LEU A 311 13.27 27.79 16.88
N ARG A 312 13.72 28.83 16.18
CA ARG A 312 14.00 28.71 14.75
C ARG A 312 15.19 27.80 14.55
N HIS A 313 15.02 26.84 13.66
CA HIS A 313 16.01 25.84 13.32
C HIS A 313 15.88 25.49 11.85
N ARG A 314 16.66 24.51 11.37
CA ARG A 314 16.78 24.19 9.95
C ARG A 314 16.27 22.79 9.66
N ALA A 315 15.67 22.63 8.49
CA ALA A 315 15.24 21.35 7.97
C ALA A 315 15.48 21.24 6.45
N VAL A 316 15.46 20.01 5.97
CA VAL A 316 15.52 19.67 4.55
C VAL A 316 14.31 18.87 4.15
N HIS A 317 13.87 19.10 2.91
CA HIS A 317 12.93 18.22 2.24
C HIS A 317 13.56 17.77 0.91
N VAL A 318 13.40 16.49 0.57
CA VAL A 318 13.88 15.93 -0.69
C VAL A 318 12.69 15.40 -1.49
N PHE A 319 12.60 15.81 -2.75
CA PHE A 319 11.70 15.26 -3.76
C PHE A 319 12.48 14.35 -4.71
N LEU A 320 12.23 13.05 -4.63
CA LEU A 320 12.74 12.04 -5.54
C LEU A 320 11.77 11.79 -6.69
N PHE A 321 12.27 11.92 -7.90
CA PHE A 321 11.52 11.61 -9.11
C PHE A 321 12.03 10.34 -9.79
N ASN A 322 11.12 9.51 -10.29
CA ASN A 322 11.52 8.41 -11.18
C ASN A 322 11.67 8.91 -12.63
N ARG A 323 12.02 8.01 -13.54
CA ARG A 323 12.19 8.30 -14.97
C ARG A 323 10.90 8.75 -15.68
N GLU A 324 9.73 8.38 -15.14
CA GLU A 324 8.43 8.79 -15.68
C GLU A 324 8.03 10.19 -15.17
N GLY A 325 8.82 10.78 -14.27
CA GLY A 325 8.52 12.06 -13.64
C GLY A 325 7.57 11.97 -12.45
N ASP A 326 7.25 10.76 -11.98
CA ASP A 326 6.46 10.57 -10.76
C ASP A 326 7.31 10.92 -9.52
N LEU A 327 6.68 11.56 -8.55
CA LEU A 327 7.24 11.94 -7.25
C LEU A 327 7.04 10.81 -6.23
N TYR A 328 8.10 10.38 -5.55
CA TYR A 328 7.98 9.47 -4.41
C TYR A 328 7.39 10.20 -3.21
N LEU A 329 6.29 9.71 -2.67
CA LEU A 329 5.72 10.16 -1.41
C LEU A 329 5.86 9.09 -0.36
N GLN A 330 6.18 9.49 0.87
CA GLN A 330 6.20 8.60 2.02
C GLN A 330 4.95 8.80 2.87
N CYS A 331 4.38 7.72 3.40
CA CYS A 331 3.39 7.77 4.45
C CYS A 331 4.11 7.62 5.80
N ARG A 332 4.01 8.64 6.64
CA ARG A 332 4.68 8.71 7.93
C ARG A 332 4.21 7.58 8.85
N SER A 333 5.14 7.04 9.64
CA SER A 333 4.83 6.01 10.64
C SER A 333 3.76 6.48 11.63
N PRO A 334 2.88 5.59 12.12
CA PRO A 334 2.00 5.90 13.25
C PRO A 334 2.78 6.24 14.54
N LEU A 335 4.08 5.91 14.61
CA LEU A 335 4.93 6.16 15.77
C LEU A 335 5.51 7.59 15.81
N LYS A 336 5.30 8.41 14.77
CA LYS A 336 5.81 9.80 14.73
C LYS A 336 4.97 10.71 15.63
N ASP A 337 5.64 11.53 16.43
CA ASP A 337 4.99 12.52 17.30
C ASP A 337 4.21 13.59 16.51
N SER A 338 4.71 13.94 15.32
CA SER A 338 4.11 14.95 14.45
C SER A 338 3.59 14.34 13.15
N HIS A 339 2.35 14.69 12.81
CA HIS A 339 1.67 14.28 11.59
C HIS A 339 1.72 12.75 11.30
N PRO A 340 1.40 11.86 12.27
CA PRO A 340 1.39 10.43 12.01
C PRO A 340 0.38 10.05 10.91
N LEU A 341 0.72 9.05 10.11
CA LEU A 341 -0.10 8.53 8.99
C LEU A 341 -0.43 9.56 7.89
N LYS A 342 0.30 10.67 7.83
CA LYS A 342 0.20 11.65 6.74
C LYS A 342 1.20 11.35 5.64
N TRP A 343 0.85 11.73 4.41
CA TRP A 343 1.76 11.73 3.27
C TRP A 343 2.72 12.93 3.34
N ASP A 344 3.98 12.71 3.02
CA ASP A 344 5.06 13.68 3.15
C ASP A 344 6.03 13.59 1.95
N SER A 345 7.03 14.47 1.96
CA SER A 345 8.18 14.46 1.04
C SER A 345 8.84 13.09 0.96
N SER A 346 9.58 12.84 -0.12
CA SER A 346 10.28 11.55 -0.28
C SER A 346 11.20 11.25 0.89
N SER A 347 11.88 12.28 1.40
CA SER A 347 12.58 12.27 2.67
C SER A 347 12.55 13.68 3.27
N SER A 348 12.58 13.78 4.59
CA SER A 348 12.57 15.06 5.30
C SER A 348 13.15 14.92 6.70
N GLY A 349 14.02 15.85 7.10
CA GLY A 349 14.61 15.83 8.42
C GLY A 349 15.29 17.13 8.82
N HIS A 350 15.81 17.14 10.04
CA HIS A 350 16.47 18.29 10.63
C HIS A 350 17.98 18.25 10.33
N LEU A 351 18.63 19.41 10.40
CA LEU A 351 20.07 19.48 10.36
C LEU A 351 20.64 19.23 11.76
N ASP A 352 21.69 18.42 11.83
CA ASP A 352 22.53 18.36 13.01
C ASP A 352 23.32 19.67 13.20
N ALA A 353 23.74 19.94 14.43
CA ALA A 353 24.60 21.05 14.78
C ALA A 353 25.85 21.15 13.87
N GLY A 354 25.99 22.25 13.13
CA GLY A 354 27.09 22.49 12.19
C GLY A 354 27.00 21.76 10.85
N GLU A 355 25.91 21.01 10.59
CA GLU A 355 25.67 20.33 9.33
C GLU A 355 25.26 21.31 8.22
N SER A 356 25.64 21.04 6.97
CA SER A 356 25.12 21.78 5.83
C SER A 356 23.77 21.23 5.38
N TYR A 357 22.96 22.04 4.70
CA TYR A 357 21.69 21.55 4.15
C TYR A 357 21.90 20.45 3.11
N GLU A 358 22.96 20.55 2.31
CA GLU A 358 23.30 19.59 1.27
C GLU A 358 23.68 18.22 1.89
N ASP A 359 24.48 18.24 2.95
CA ASP A 359 24.87 17.02 3.67
C ASP A 359 23.67 16.37 4.38
N ALA A 360 22.84 17.18 5.06
CA ALA A 360 21.63 16.71 5.70
C ALA A 360 20.67 16.06 4.71
N ALA A 361 20.46 16.67 3.53
CA ALA A 361 19.57 16.12 2.51
C ALA A 361 20.08 14.77 1.97
N VAL A 362 21.39 14.58 1.85
CA VAL A 362 21.99 13.29 1.45
C VAL A 362 21.91 12.27 2.58
N ARG A 363 22.14 12.69 3.83
CA ARG A 363 22.05 11.84 5.02
C ARG A 363 20.64 11.30 5.21
N GLU A 364 19.65 12.19 5.34
CA GLU A 364 18.24 11.82 5.52
C GLU A 364 17.75 10.87 4.43
N LEU A 365 18.09 11.16 3.17
CA LEU A 365 17.74 10.29 2.06
C LEU A 365 18.35 8.89 2.17
N GLY A 366 19.62 8.83 2.61
CA GLY A 366 20.34 7.58 2.82
C GLY A 366 19.87 6.81 4.05
N GLU A 367 19.41 7.50 5.09
CA GLU A 367 18.94 6.92 6.34
C GLU A 367 17.51 6.43 6.23
N GLU A 368 16.59 7.25 5.72
CA GLU A 368 15.15 6.95 5.66
C GLU A 368 14.79 5.95 4.55
N LEU A 369 15.42 6.08 3.37
CA LEU A 369 15.05 5.34 2.16
C LEU A 369 16.11 4.34 1.67
N LEU A 370 17.30 4.34 2.29
CA LEU A 370 18.50 3.62 1.80
C LEU A 370 18.88 3.99 0.35
N VAL A 371 18.60 5.22 -0.06
CA VAL A 371 18.90 5.71 -1.41
C VAL A 371 20.24 6.42 -1.41
N ARG A 372 21.13 6.02 -2.33
CA ARG A 372 22.41 6.69 -2.58
C ARG A 372 22.45 7.18 -4.03
N LEU A 373 22.32 8.48 -4.20
CA LEU A 373 22.37 9.10 -5.51
C LEU A 373 23.80 9.15 -6.03
N LYS A 374 23.95 9.01 -7.36
CA LYS A 374 25.24 9.21 -8.04
C LYS A 374 25.48 10.68 -8.35
N ASP A 375 24.42 11.36 -8.73
CA ASP A 375 24.42 12.79 -9.04
C ASP A 375 24.06 13.60 -7.79
N PRO A 376 24.60 14.82 -7.63
CA PRO A 376 24.27 15.67 -6.51
C PRO A 376 22.79 16.08 -6.53
N LEU A 377 22.24 16.30 -5.34
CA LEU A 377 20.90 16.87 -5.19
C LEU A 377 20.87 18.31 -5.72
N GLU A 378 19.80 18.65 -6.42
CA GLU A 378 19.57 19.99 -6.96
C GLU A 378 18.74 20.82 -5.97
N LEU A 379 19.24 21.96 -5.51
CA LEU A 379 18.46 22.89 -4.69
C LEU A 379 17.40 23.57 -5.56
N ILE A 380 16.12 23.25 -5.31
CA ILE A 380 14.99 23.76 -6.09
C ILE A 380 14.14 24.77 -5.33
N GLY A 381 14.26 24.88 -4.00
CA GLY A 381 13.43 25.78 -3.20
C GLY A 381 14.04 26.15 -1.86
N SER A 382 13.60 27.29 -1.32
CA SER A 382 13.91 27.72 0.03
C SER A 382 12.68 28.38 0.63
N LEU A 383 12.30 27.97 1.84
CA LEU A 383 11.17 28.50 2.58
C LEU A 383 11.67 29.11 3.90
N PRO A 384 11.20 30.31 4.26
CA PRO A 384 11.58 30.93 5.52
C PRO A 384 10.92 30.23 6.71
N ALA A 385 11.54 30.33 7.88
CA ALA A 385 10.93 29.92 9.14
C ALA A 385 9.59 30.63 9.39
N GLY A 386 8.54 29.86 9.64
CA GLY A 386 7.26 30.39 10.03
C GLY A 386 6.28 29.32 10.48
N PRO A 387 5.03 29.69 10.81
CA PRO A 387 4.04 28.72 11.29
C PRO A 387 3.73 27.60 10.29
N GLY A 388 3.93 27.83 8.99
CA GLY A 388 3.75 26.83 7.92
C GLY A 388 4.78 25.70 7.95
N THR A 389 6.00 26.03 8.38
CA THR A 389 7.16 25.14 8.44
C THR A 389 7.54 24.80 9.89
N ASP A 390 6.64 25.00 10.85
CA ASP A 390 6.91 24.80 12.28
C ASP A 390 8.17 25.55 12.81
N GLN A 391 8.36 26.78 12.33
CA GLN A 391 9.54 27.63 12.60
C GLN A 391 10.85 27.15 11.96
N GLU A 392 10.78 26.27 10.96
CA GLU A 392 11.96 25.76 10.26
C GLU A 392 12.29 26.58 9.02
N PHE A 393 13.56 26.94 8.86
CA PHE A 393 14.11 27.26 7.54
C PHE A 393 14.26 25.98 6.76
N VAL A 394 13.58 25.90 5.61
CA VAL A 394 13.54 24.68 4.81
C VAL A 394 14.28 24.90 3.49
N LYS A 395 15.24 24.03 3.19
CA LYS A 395 15.74 23.87 1.82
C LYS A 395 15.10 22.64 1.16
N LEU A 396 14.57 22.86 -0.04
CA LEU A 396 13.92 21.83 -0.85
C LEU A 396 14.85 21.39 -1.97
N PHE A 397 15.17 20.10 -1.98
CA PHE A 397 16.05 19.48 -2.95
C PHE A 397 15.31 18.54 -3.89
N ARG A 398 15.85 18.36 -5.10
CA ARG A 398 15.41 17.41 -6.11
C ARG A 398 16.47 16.36 -6.37
N GLY A 399 16.05 15.09 -6.42
CA GLY A 399 16.86 13.97 -6.87
C GLY A 399 16.11 13.08 -7.85
N HIS A 400 16.83 12.19 -8.54
CA HIS A 400 16.23 11.20 -9.43
C HIS A 400 16.61 9.79 -9.00
N TRP A 401 15.62 8.91 -8.87
CA TRP A 401 15.83 7.54 -8.42
C TRP A 401 14.87 6.56 -9.11
N ASN A 402 15.45 5.50 -9.67
CA ASN A 402 14.71 4.41 -10.32
C ASN A 402 15.01 3.05 -9.69
N GLY A 403 15.83 3.04 -8.63
CA GLY A 403 16.18 1.83 -7.91
C GLY A 403 15.11 1.45 -6.88
N PRO A 404 15.33 0.35 -6.15
CA PRO A 404 14.48 0.01 -5.01
C PRO A 404 14.56 1.10 -3.94
N VAL A 405 13.45 1.33 -3.26
CA VAL A 405 13.38 2.12 -2.03
C VAL A 405 13.09 1.15 -0.91
N ARG A 406 13.84 1.23 0.19
CA ARG A 406 13.62 0.38 1.35
C ARG A 406 13.46 1.26 2.57
N VAL A 407 12.32 1.11 3.23
CA VAL A 407 11.94 1.95 4.36
C VAL A 407 12.09 1.21 5.68
N HIS A 408 12.14 1.99 6.76
CA HIS A 408 12.01 1.51 8.13
C HIS A 408 10.74 2.03 8.79
N THR A 409 9.90 1.14 9.34
CA THR A 409 8.56 1.49 9.85
C THR A 409 8.54 2.32 11.12
N SER A 410 9.68 2.52 11.79
CA SER A 410 9.77 3.54 12.85
C SER A 410 9.57 4.95 12.28
N GLU A 411 10.03 5.18 11.05
CA GLU A 411 9.95 6.49 10.38
C GLU A 411 8.81 6.52 9.35
N ILE A 412 8.73 5.48 8.52
CA ILE A 412 7.90 5.44 7.31
C ILE A 412 7.12 4.14 7.24
N LEU A 413 5.79 4.24 7.25
CA LEU A 413 4.92 3.08 7.17
C LEU A 413 5.02 2.38 5.79
N HIS A 414 4.99 3.17 4.72
CA HIS A 414 5.14 2.76 3.32
C HIS A 414 5.31 4.00 2.42
N GLY A 415 5.61 3.83 1.14
CA GLY A 415 5.64 4.93 0.17
C GLY A 415 5.44 4.46 -1.25
N GLY A 416 5.27 5.41 -2.18
CA GLY A 416 5.00 5.11 -3.59
C GLY A 416 5.21 6.31 -4.50
N PHE A 417 5.34 6.04 -5.80
CA PHE A 417 5.51 7.07 -6.83
C PHE A 417 4.16 7.53 -7.40
N PHE A 418 3.93 8.84 -7.40
CA PHE A 418 2.70 9.48 -7.85
C PHE A 418 2.98 10.60 -8.86
N PRO A 419 2.18 10.75 -9.93
CA PRO A 419 2.32 11.88 -10.86
C PRO A 419 2.12 13.21 -10.11
N PRO A 420 2.96 14.24 -10.30
CA PRO A 420 2.80 15.52 -9.61
C PRO A 420 1.44 16.20 -9.84
N ALA A 421 0.86 16.04 -11.03
CA ALA A 421 -0.50 16.51 -11.33
C ALA A 421 -1.55 15.85 -10.41
N LEU A 422 -1.42 14.54 -10.19
CA LEU A 422 -2.29 13.81 -9.27
C LEU A 422 -2.09 14.25 -7.82
N VAL A 423 -0.84 14.49 -7.41
CA VAL A 423 -0.53 14.99 -6.05
C VAL A 423 -1.18 16.35 -5.82
N ARG A 424 -1.16 17.25 -6.81
CA ARG A 424 -1.86 18.55 -6.76
C ARG A 424 -3.35 18.37 -6.51
N GLU A 425 -4.03 17.56 -7.34
CA GLU A 425 -5.46 17.27 -7.20
C GLU A 425 -5.78 16.60 -5.85
N TRP A 426 -4.88 15.75 -5.35
CA TRP A 426 -5.01 15.11 -4.05
C TRP A 426 -4.91 16.12 -2.91
N ILE A 427 -3.96 17.06 -2.95
CA ILE A 427 -3.86 18.13 -1.95
C ILE A 427 -5.10 19.04 -2.01
N GLU A 428 -5.60 19.38 -3.19
CA GLU A 428 -6.79 20.23 -3.35
C GLU A 428 -8.07 19.57 -2.81
N SER A 429 -8.23 18.27 -3.05
CA SER A 429 -9.40 17.50 -2.59
C SER A 429 -9.32 17.08 -1.14
N ARG A 430 -8.13 16.71 -0.65
CA ARG A 430 -7.89 16.11 0.67
C ARG A 430 -6.58 16.63 1.30
N PRO A 431 -6.47 17.94 1.58
CA PRO A 431 -5.25 18.49 2.18
C PRO A 431 -4.93 17.87 3.55
N GLN A 432 -5.95 17.37 4.26
CA GLN A 432 -5.79 16.67 5.52
C GLN A 432 -4.99 15.37 5.41
N ASP A 433 -4.82 14.77 4.23
CA ASP A 433 -4.05 13.53 4.08
C ASP A 433 -2.54 13.78 4.13
N PHE A 434 -2.09 15.04 4.04
CA PHE A 434 -0.69 15.42 3.93
C PHE A 434 -0.14 16.13 5.17
N ALA A 435 1.18 16.03 5.36
CA ALA A 435 1.90 16.83 6.34
C ALA A 435 1.92 18.30 5.89
N ARG A 436 1.87 19.23 6.85
CA ARG A 436 1.80 20.66 6.52
C ARG A 436 3.07 21.15 5.81
N GLY A 437 4.25 20.76 6.31
CA GLY A 437 5.54 21.11 5.70
C GLY A 437 5.64 20.63 4.25
N PHE A 438 5.13 19.43 3.95
CA PHE A 438 5.03 18.94 2.58
C PHE A 438 4.21 19.86 1.67
N ILE A 439 3.02 20.29 2.10
CA ILE A 439 2.16 21.17 1.29
C ILE A 439 2.89 22.48 0.95
N GLU A 440 3.58 23.08 1.92
CA GLU A 440 4.37 24.30 1.70
C GLU A 440 5.51 24.06 0.68
N CYS A 441 6.25 22.96 0.83
CA CYS A 441 7.31 22.54 -0.09
C CYS A 441 6.76 22.27 -1.50
N PHE A 442 5.63 21.57 -1.62
CA PHE A 442 5.01 21.25 -2.90
C PHE A 442 4.53 22.52 -3.62
N ASN A 443 3.90 23.44 -2.90
CA ASN A 443 3.52 24.76 -3.43
C ASN A 443 4.75 25.57 -3.89
N CYS A 444 5.88 25.48 -3.17
CA CYS A 444 7.14 26.11 -3.59
C CYS A 444 7.67 25.50 -4.90
N PHE A 445 7.64 24.17 -5.02
CA PHE A 445 8.04 23.44 -6.22
C PHE A 445 7.18 23.81 -7.44
N GLN A 446 5.86 23.91 -7.28
CA GLN A 446 4.93 24.25 -8.36
C GLN A 446 5.15 25.67 -8.90
N ARG A 447 5.38 26.65 -8.03
CA ARG A 447 5.65 28.05 -8.47
C ARG A 447 6.90 28.17 -9.33
N ARG A 448 7.87 27.28 -9.14
CA ARG A 448 9.15 27.28 -9.86
C ARG A 448 9.15 26.37 -11.09
N THR A 449 8.14 25.51 -11.20
CA THR A 449 7.93 24.59 -12.32
C THR A 449 6.52 24.80 -12.90
N PRO A 450 6.20 25.96 -13.48
CA PRO A 450 4.91 26.13 -14.13
C PRO A 450 4.79 25.12 -15.26
N ASP A 451 3.65 24.42 -15.30
CA ASP A 451 3.36 23.27 -16.16
C ASP A 451 3.97 23.45 -17.56
N ARG A 452 4.90 22.55 -17.93
CA ARG A 452 5.19 22.32 -19.35
C ARG A 452 4.03 21.49 -19.87
N GLU A 453 3.03 22.18 -20.44
CA GLU A 453 1.91 21.60 -21.20
C GLU A 453 2.37 20.57 -22.25
#